data_AF-A0A699W6L9-F1
#
_entry.id   AF-A0A699W6L9-F1
#
_cell.length_a   1.000
_cell.length_b   1.000
_cell.length_c   1.000
_cell.angle_alpha   90.00
_cell.angle_beta   90.00
_cell.angle_gamma   90.00
#
_symmetry.space_group_name_H-M   'P 1'
#
loop_
_entity.id
_entity.type
_entity.pdbx_description
1 polymer ?
#
loop_
_entity_poly.entity_id
_entity_poly.type
_entity_poly.pdbx_seq_one_letter_code
_entity_poly.pdbx_strand_id
1 'polypeptide(L)'
;TATLTARDARRSTNDDDSHNSGTGVRRTKRAARECTYTDFLKCQPLPFKCTEGVVSLSQWCERMESVFHNSNCIAENQVKFATCTLHSVALTWWNTHVQTVGHEVAYGMSWKMLMKMMTDKYCPRNEIRKLERELWELK
;
A
#
# COMPACT_ATOMS: atom_id res chain seq x y z
N THR A 1 -30.41 -49.54 51.31
CA THR A 1 -31.57 -48.68 51.56
C THR A 1 -31.20 -47.28 51.14
N ALA A 2 -31.87 -46.77 50.09
CA ALA A 2 -31.61 -45.47 49.50
C ALA A 2 -32.27 -44.37 50.33
N THR A 3 -31.61 -43.21 50.47
CA THR A 3 -32.25 -41.96 50.88
C THR A 3 -31.67 -40.80 50.07
N LEU A 4 -32.36 -40.52 48.96
CA LEU A 4 -32.48 -39.21 48.34
C LEU A 4 -33.26 -38.28 49.28
N THR A 5 -32.78 -37.06 49.47
CA THR A 5 -33.67 -35.88 49.46
C THR A 5 -32.88 -34.60 49.19
N ALA A 6 -33.15 -34.02 48.03
CA ALA A 6 -32.90 -32.63 47.70
C ALA A 6 -33.86 -31.70 48.46
N ARG A 7 -33.52 -30.41 48.57
CA ARG A 7 -34.46 -29.30 48.38
C ARG A 7 -33.75 -27.96 48.18
N ASP A 8 -34.09 -27.34 47.06
CA ASP A 8 -33.74 -26.01 46.57
C ASP A 8 -34.27 -24.86 47.44
N ALA A 9 -33.61 -23.70 47.34
CA ALA A 9 -34.32 -22.42 47.22
C ALA A 9 -33.47 -21.42 46.43
N ARG A 10 -33.95 -21.10 45.22
CA ARG A 10 -33.44 -20.02 44.36
C ARG A 10 -33.60 -18.67 45.07
N ARG A 11 -32.56 -17.83 45.07
CA ARG A 11 -32.72 -16.38 45.15
C ARG A 11 -31.95 -15.73 44.00
N SER A 12 -32.72 -15.20 43.07
CA SER A 12 -32.31 -14.37 41.93
C SER A 12 -32.04 -12.95 42.41
N THR A 13 -30.89 -12.38 42.05
CA THR A 13 -30.82 -10.98 41.61
C THR A 13 -29.63 -10.82 40.66
N ASN A 14 -29.90 -10.28 39.47
CA ASN A 14 -28.92 -9.80 38.52
C ASN A 14 -28.15 -8.62 39.12
N ASP A 15 -26.87 -8.45 38.77
CA ASP A 15 -26.26 -7.16 38.45
C ASP A 15 -24.93 -7.40 37.73
N ASP A 16 -24.84 -6.88 36.50
CA ASP A 16 -23.61 -6.65 35.74
C ASP A 16 -22.75 -5.61 36.48
N ASP A 17 -21.42 -5.80 36.54
CA ASP A 17 -20.47 -4.80 36.03
C ASP A 17 -18.97 -5.14 36.27
N SER A 18 -18.25 -5.09 35.16
CA SER A 18 -16.97 -4.38 34.97
C SER A 18 -15.66 -4.84 35.68
N HIS A 19 -14.75 -5.24 34.79
CA HIS A 19 -13.36 -4.78 34.60
C HIS A 19 -12.17 -5.33 35.43
N ASN A 20 -11.34 -6.05 34.65
CA ASN A 20 -9.91 -5.89 34.45
C ASN A 20 -8.97 -6.25 35.61
N SER A 21 -8.15 -7.29 35.39
CA SER A 21 -6.72 -7.22 35.71
C SER A 21 -5.91 -8.29 34.97
N GLY A 22 -5.22 -7.83 33.92
CA GLY A 22 -3.81 -8.15 33.70
C GLY A 22 -3.45 -9.62 33.45
N THR A 23 -3.48 -10.03 32.19
CA THR A 23 -2.60 -11.10 31.73
C THR A 23 -1.53 -10.48 30.85
N GLY A 24 -0.30 -10.45 31.36
CA GLY A 24 0.87 -9.93 30.67
C GLY A 24 1.08 -10.65 29.35
N VAL A 25 0.62 -10.02 28.26
CA VAL A 25 1.02 -10.38 26.91
C VAL A 25 2.48 -10.00 26.79
N ARG A 26 3.34 -11.00 26.99
CA ARG A 26 4.73 -11.02 26.56
C ARG A 26 4.76 -10.36 25.18
N ARG A 27 5.43 -9.21 25.04
CA ARG A 27 5.61 -8.53 23.75
C ARG A 27 6.42 -9.47 22.86
N THR A 28 5.73 -10.40 22.19
CA THR A 28 6.21 -11.00 20.97
C THR A 28 6.49 -9.81 20.08
N LYS A 29 7.76 -9.57 19.76
CA LYS A 29 8.16 -8.63 18.72
C LYS A 29 7.30 -9.01 17.52
N ARG A 30 6.25 -8.23 17.22
CA ARG A 30 5.31 -8.56 16.15
C ARG A 30 6.20 -8.77 14.94
N ALA A 31 6.23 -9.99 14.40
CA ALA A 31 6.80 -10.20 13.08
C ALA A 31 6.17 -9.12 12.20
N ALA A 32 7.00 -8.34 11.52
CA ALA A 32 6.51 -7.28 10.65
C ALA A 32 5.52 -7.96 9.69
N ARG A 33 4.24 -7.64 9.83
CA ARG A 33 3.18 -8.24 9.02
C ARG A 33 3.45 -7.79 7.60
N GLU A 34 3.62 -8.74 6.68
CA GLU A 34 3.72 -8.42 5.26
C GLU A 34 2.50 -7.60 4.83
N CYS A 35 2.75 -6.50 4.12
CA CYS A 35 1.70 -5.67 3.55
C CYS A 35 0.82 -6.50 2.62
N THR A 36 -0.47 -6.57 2.92
CA THR A 36 -1.46 -7.12 1.99
C THR A 36 -1.90 -6.06 0.99
N TYR A 37 -2.47 -6.48 -0.15
CA TYR A 37 -3.08 -5.54 -1.09
C TYR A 37 -4.20 -4.69 -0.44
N THR A 38 -4.91 -5.25 0.54
CA THR A 38 -5.92 -4.54 1.32
C THR A 38 -5.33 -3.45 2.21
N ASP A 39 -4.15 -3.69 2.79
CA ASP A 39 -3.44 -2.67 3.57
C ASP A 39 -2.94 -1.53 2.67
N PHE A 40 -2.49 -1.86 1.44
CA PHE A 40 -2.14 -0.87 0.41
C PHE A 40 -3.33 0.01 0.01
N LEU A 41 -4.49 -0.59 -0.28
CA LEU A 41 -5.69 0.17 -0.68
C LEU A 41 -6.23 1.10 0.41
N LYS A 42 -6.09 0.72 1.69
CA LYS A 42 -6.47 1.60 2.81
C LYS A 42 -5.70 2.92 2.82
N CYS A 43 -4.51 2.97 2.24
CA CYS A 43 -3.71 4.18 2.12
C CYS A 43 -4.14 5.08 0.95
N GLN A 44 -5.17 4.70 0.20
CA GLN A 44 -5.74 5.47 -0.92
C GLN A 44 -4.64 5.94 -1.88
N PRO A 45 -4.04 5.00 -2.64
CA PRO A 45 -3.01 5.35 -3.59
C PRO A 45 -3.60 6.21 -4.71
N LEU A 46 -2.79 7.15 -5.22
CA LEU A 46 -3.18 8.04 -6.31
C LEU A 46 -3.13 7.28 -7.64
N PRO A 47 -4.17 7.33 -8.49
CA PRO A 47 -4.08 6.77 -9.83
C PRO A 47 -3.24 7.65 -10.75
N PHE A 48 -2.55 7.05 -11.73
CA PHE A 48 -1.74 7.78 -12.71
C PHE A 48 -2.23 7.56 -14.15
N LYS A 49 -2.52 8.65 -14.85
CA LYS A 49 -3.06 8.64 -16.23
C LYS A 49 -2.04 8.99 -17.32
N CYS A 50 -0.77 9.26 -16.97
CA CYS A 50 0.32 9.61 -17.89
C CYS A 50 0.16 10.94 -18.68
N THR A 51 -1.05 11.51 -18.78
CA THR A 51 -1.34 12.73 -19.54
C THR A 51 -0.98 14.03 -18.81
N GLU A 52 -0.57 13.97 -17.56
CA GLU A 52 -0.46 15.14 -16.66
C GLU A 52 1.00 15.64 -16.49
N GLY A 53 1.93 15.19 -17.35
CA GLY A 53 3.31 15.70 -17.42
C GLY A 53 4.22 15.32 -16.24
N VAL A 54 5.44 15.88 -16.23
CA VAL A 54 6.51 15.56 -15.26
C VAL A 54 6.07 15.77 -13.81
N VAL A 55 5.31 16.82 -13.54
CA VAL A 55 4.83 17.16 -12.19
C VAL A 55 3.91 16.09 -11.63
N SER A 56 2.97 15.59 -12.45
CA SER A 56 2.07 14.50 -12.04
C SER A 56 2.79 13.19 -11.79
N LEU A 57 3.81 12.88 -12.60
CA LEU A 57 4.62 11.69 -12.40
C LEU A 57 5.34 11.81 -11.06
N SER A 58 6.01 12.93 -10.78
CA SER A 58 6.68 13.17 -9.50
C SER A 58 5.73 13.03 -8.30
N GLN A 59 4.55 13.66 -8.35
CA GLN A 59 3.55 13.56 -7.28
C GLN A 59 3.08 12.12 -7.05
N TRP A 60 2.86 11.36 -8.12
CA TRP A 60 2.50 9.95 -8.02
C TRP A 60 3.62 9.12 -7.38
N CYS A 61 4.89 9.39 -7.71
CA CYS A 61 6.04 8.71 -7.11
C CYS A 61 6.09 8.93 -5.60
N GLU A 62 6.09 10.20 -5.18
CA GLU A 62 6.18 10.58 -3.78
C GLU A 62 5.02 9.98 -2.97
N ARG A 63 3.81 10.02 -3.55
CA ARG A 63 2.63 9.40 -2.94
C ARG A 63 2.79 7.89 -2.80
N MET A 64 3.29 7.22 -3.84
CA MET A 64 3.46 5.77 -3.84
C MET A 64 4.52 5.33 -2.83
N GLU A 65 5.64 6.05 -2.73
CA GLU A 65 6.69 5.79 -1.74
C GLU A 65 6.16 5.94 -0.30
N SER A 66 5.34 6.97 -0.05
CA SER A 66 4.65 7.14 1.23
C SER A 66 3.69 5.98 1.53
N VAL A 67 2.90 5.54 0.54
CA VAL A 67 2.00 4.39 0.67
C VAL A 67 2.79 3.12 0.99
N PHE A 68 3.90 2.86 0.31
CA PHE A 68 4.76 1.70 0.58
C PHE A 68 5.33 1.73 2.00
N HIS A 69 5.80 2.90 2.45
CA HIS A 69 6.32 3.05 3.80
C HIS A 69 5.24 2.81 4.86
N ASN A 70 4.09 3.46 4.73
CA ASN A 70 3.01 3.39 5.72
C ASN A 70 2.35 2.00 5.80
N SER A 71 2.29 1.30 4.68
CA SER A 71 1.74 -0.06 4.60
C SER A 71 2.75 -1.15 4.97
N ASN A 72 4.03 -0.81 5.16
CA ASN A 72 5.15 -1.76 5.27
C ASN A 72 5.24 -2.70 4.05
N CYS A 73 5.11 -2.14 2.85
CA CYS A 73 5.17 -2.91 1.60
C CYS A 73 6.60 -3.35 1.28
N ILE A 74 6.79 -4.68 1.26
CA ILE A 74 8.06 -5.29 0.85
C ILE A 74 8.34 -5.05 -0.64
N ALA A 75 9.62 -4.97 -1.00
CA ALA A 75 10.05 -4.62 -2.35
C ALA A 75 9.42 -5.49 -3.46
N GLU A 76 9.22 -6.79 -3.19
CA GLU A 76 8.64 -7.76 -4.12
C GLU A 76 7.18 -7.45 -4.53
N ASN A 77 6.45 -6.72 -3.69
CA ASN A 77 5.05 -6.38 -3.94
C ASN A 77 4.86 -4.96 -4.48
N GLN A 78 5.89 -4.11 -4.41
CA GLN A 78 5.79 -2.69 -4.78
C GLN A 78 5.35 -2.50 -6.23
N VAL A 79 6.04 -3.13 -7.18
CA VAL A 79 5.71 -3.01 -8.62
C VAL A 79 4.32 -3.57 -8.90
N LYS A 80 3.97 -4.72 -8.32
CA LYS A 80 2.64 -5.32 -8.46
C LYS A 80 1.55 -4.36 -7.99
N PHE A 81 1.70 -3.77 -6.80
CA PHE A 81 0.67 -2.89 -6.23
C PHE A 81 0.60 -1.53 -6.91
N ALA A 82 1.74 -0.91 -7.23
CA ALA A 82 1.74 0.38 -7.92
C ALA A 82 1.16 0.28 -9.33
N THR A 83 1.46 -0.79 -10.07
CA THR A 83 0.97 -0.95 -11.45
C THR A 83 -0.55 -1.11 -11.52
N CYS A 84 -1.19 -1.59 -10.45
CA CYS A 84 -2.66 -1.58 -10.30
C CYS A 84 -3.28 -0.17 -10.27
N THR A 85 -2.47 0.87 -10.05
CA THR A 85 -2.92 2.27 -10.00
C THR A 85 -2.69 3.01 -11.32
N LEU A 86 -2.13 2.34 -12.32
CA LEU A 86 -1.97 2.89 -13.66
C LEU A 86 -3.31 2.85 -14.41
N HIS A 87 -3.62 3.94 -15.09
CA HIS A 87 -4.85 4.09 -15.88
C HIS A 87 -4.53 4.57 -17.29
N SER A 88 -5.48 4.38 -18.21
CA SER A 88 -5.41 4.91 -19.58
C SER A 88 -4.09 4.56 -20.29
N VAL A 89 -3.41 5.56 -20.86
CA VAL A 89 -2.17 5.40 -21.63
C VAL A 89 -1.05 4.75 -20.81
N ALA A 90 -0.97 5.01 -19.51
CA ALA A 90 0.01 4.38 -18.63
C ALA A 90 -0.24 2.88 -18.48
N LEU A 91 -1.50 2.49 -18.29
CA LEU A 91 -1.88 1.08 -18.18
C LEU A 91 -1.64 0.32 -19.48
N THR A 92 -2.02 0.92 -20.63
CA THR A 92 -1.76 0.32 -21.95
C THR A 92 -0.27 0.09 -22.16
N TRP A 93 0.57 1.07 -21.83
CA TRP A 93 2.03 0.91 -21.91
C TRP A 93 2.55 -0.21 -21.02
N TRP A 94 2.11 -0.26 -19.75
CA TRP A 94 2.54 -1.30 -18.81
C TRP A 94 2.16 -2.70 -19.32
N ASN A 95 0.92 -2.86 -19.82
CA ASN A 95 0.47 -4.13 -20.38
C ASN A 95 1.31 -4.56 -21.59
N THR A 96 1.66 -3.64 -22.50
CA THR A 96 2.58 -3.92 -23.60
C THR A 96 3.97 -4.32 -23.11
N HIS A 97 4.47 -3.66 -22.06
CA HIS A 97 5.75 -4.04 -21.47
C HIS A 97 5.73 -5.46 -20.91
N VAL A 98 4.71 -5.81 -20.12
CA VAL A 98 4.51 -7.17 -19.58
C VAL A 98 4.43 -8.22 -20.69
N GLN A 99 3.74 -7.92 -21.80
CA GLN A 99 3.68 -8.80 -22.96
C GLN A 99 5.04 -8.98 -23.64
N THR A 100 5.87 -7.93 -23.66
CA THR A 100 7.16 -7.95 -24.35
C THR A 100 8.22 -8.72 -23.57
N VAL A 101 8.30 -8.49 -22.25
CA VAL A 101 9.37 -9.07 -21.42
C VAL A 101 8.93 -10.33 -20.66
N GLY A 102 7.63 -10.60 -20.61
CA GLY A 102 7.03 -11.68 -19.83
C GLY A 102 6.68 -11.28 -18.40
N HIS A 103 5.66 -11.95 -17.84
CA HIS A 103 5.11 -11.66 -16.52
C HIS A 103 6.16 -11.71 -15.39
N GLU A 104 6.95 -12.78 -15.34
CA GLU A 104 7.95 -12.98 -14.29
C GLU A 104 9.04 -11.91 -14.31
N VAL A 105 9.51 -11.54 -15.50
CA VAL A 105 10.54 -10.50 -15.67
C VAL A 105 9.98 -9.13 -15.33
N ALA A 106 8.75 -8.83 -15.78
CA ALA A 106 8.11 -7.55 -15.53
C ALA A 106 7.85 -7.31 -14.05
N TYR A 107 7.31 -8.30 -13.33
CA TYR A 107 6.99 -8.16 -11.90
C TYR A 107 8.17 -8.45 -10.97
N GLY A 108 9.25 -9.05 -11.48
CA GLY A 108 10.51 -9.24 -10.75
C GLY A 108 11.41 -8.00 -10.72
N MET A 109 11.08 -6.94 -11.45
CA MET A 109 11.87 -5.71 -11.44
C MET A 109 11.69 -4.92 -10.14
N SER A 110 12.67 -4.09 -9.80
CA SER A 110 12.57 -3.18 -8.65
C SER A 110 11.71 -1.96 -8.98
N TRP A 111 11.10 -1.36 -7.95
CA TRP A 111 10.42 -0.06 -8.04
C TRP A 111 11.30 1.01 -8.71
N LYS A 112 12.58 1.05 -8.36
CA LYS A 112 13.56 1.98 -8.95
C LYS A 112 13.71 1.79 -10.47
N MET A 113 13.67 0.55 -10.96
CA MET A 113 13.74 0.27 -12.40
C MET A 113 12.47 0.73 -13.10
N LEU A 114 11.29 0.40 -12.56
CA LEU A 114 10.01 0.89 -13.08
C LEU A 114 10.01 2.41 -13.18
N MET A 115 10.50 3.09 -12.13
CA MET A 115 10.54 4.54 -12.11
C MET A 115 11.44 5.13 -13.19
N LYS A 116 12.63 4.56 -13.37
CA LYS A 116 13.52 4.95 -14.46
C LYS A 116 12.83 4.84 -15.82
N MET A 117 12.14 3.72 -16.07
CA MET A 117 11.41 3.52 -17.34
C MET A 117 10.28 4.53 -17.54
N MET A 118 9.52 4.82 -16.48
CA MET A 118 8.44 5.81 -16.51
C MET A 118 8.99 7.21 -16.78
N THR A 119 10.09 7.60 -16.13
CA THR A 119 10.77 8.88 -16.37
C THR A 119 11.32 8.98 -17.79
N ASP A 120 12.02 7.95 -18.28
CA ASP A 120 12.57 7.93 -19.64
C ASP A 120 11.46 8.07 -20.71
N LYS A 121 10.27 7.52 -20.43
CA LYS A 121 9.13 7.56 -21.35
C LYS A 121 8.31 8.85 -21.27
N TYR A 122 8.10 9.38 -20.07
CA TYR A 122 7.11 10.44 -19.82
C TYR A 122 7.70 11.77 -19.35
N CYS A 123 9.00 11.84 -19.06
CA CYS A 123 9.71 13.08 -18.75
C CYS A 123 10.68 13.48 -19.88
N PRO A 124 10.16 13.99 -21.01
CA PRO A 124 11.02 14.38 -22.11
C PRO A 124 11.86 15.60 -21.70
N ARG A 125 13.12 15.63 -22.16
CA ARG A 125 14.13 16.58 -21.69
C ARG A 125 13.77 18.05 -21.91
N ASN A 126 12.91 18.33 -22.90
CA ASN A 126 12.39 19.67 -23.17
C ASN A 126 11.49 20.20 -22.04
N GLU A 127 10.65 19.35 -21.43
CA GLU A 127 9.79 19.72 -20.31
C GLU A 127 10.64 20.00 -19.05
N ILE A 128 11.65 19.18 -18.80
CA ILE A 128 12.61 19.41 -17.71
C ILE A 128 13.31 20.77 -17.89
N ARG A 129 13.83 21.05 -19.09
CA ARG A 129 14.46 22.35 -19.39
C ARG A 129 13.49 23.52 -19.30
N LYS A 130 12.19 23.30 -19.54
CA LYS A 130 11.16 24.34 -19.38
C LYS A 130 10.97 24.67 -17.91
N LEU A 131 10.82 23.65 -17.06
CA LEU A 131 10.73 23.82 -15.61
C LEU A 131 12.01 24.46 -15.02
N GLU A 132 13.20 24.07 -15.49
CA GLU A 132 14.47 24.70 -15.09
C GLU A 132 14.51 26.20 -15.41
N ARG A 133 14.00 26.61 -16.58
CA ARG A 133 13.91 28.02 -16.95
C ARG A 133 12.90 28.77 -16.11
N GLU A 134 11.69 28.23 -15.91
CA GLU A 134 10.66 28.84 -15.06
C GLU A 134 11.18 29.07 -13.63
N LEU A 135 11.94 28.12 -13.07
CA LEU A 135 12.57 28.27 -11.77
C LEU A 135 13.61 29.39 -11.73
N TRP A 136 14.37 29.58 -12.81
CA TRP A 136 15.36 30.67 -12.93
C TRP A 136 14.74 32.06 -13.07
N GLU A 137 13.60 32.19 -13.74
CA GLU A 137 12.88 33.47 -13.85
C GLU A 137 12.14 33.84 -12.53
N LEU A 138 11.91 32.87 -11.64
CA LEU A 138 11.28 33.07 -10.33
C LEU A 138 12.29 33.44 -9.22
N LYS A 139 13.58 33.49 -9.53
CA LYS A 139 14.67 33.75 -8.58
C LYS A 139 15.16 35.20 -8.67
#